data_AF-A0A430S255-F1
#
_entry.id   AF-A0A430S255-F1
#
_cell.length_a   1.000
_cell.length_b   1.000
_cell.length_c   1.000
_cell.angle_alpha   90.00
_cell.angle_beta   90.00
_cell.angle_gamma   90.00
#
_symmetry.space_group_name_H-M   'P 1'
#
loop_
_entity.id
_entity.type
_entity.pdbx_description
1 polymer ?
#
loop_
_entity_poly.entity_id
_entity_poly.type
_entity_poly.pdbx_seq_one_letter_code
_entity_poly.pdbx_strand_id
1 'polypeptide(L)'
;MQQDREHPLYYLDAETLLVATYIWVDDELKALQAQDFKLPPKQKHQKATLAELLTLAIFLLLQGQDLAKGYLAAKTTLKAYFPSLPHL
;
A
#
# COMPACT_ATOMS: atom_id res chain seq x y z
N MET A 1 -32.18 -11.80 -1.31
CA MET A 1 -30.73 -12.07 -1.21
C MET A 1 -30.10 -10.77 -0.75
N GLN A 2 -29.46 -10.76 0.41
CA GLN A 2 -29.02 -9.57 1.14
C GLN A 2 -28.08 -8.69 0.31
N GLN A 3 -28.47 -7.44 0.06
CA GLN A 3 -27.64 -6.35 -0.47
C GLN A 3 -26.76 -5.71 0.62
N ASP A 4 -26.73 -6.29 1.82
CA ASP A 4 -26.00 -5.74 2.96
C ASP A 4 -24.54 -6.17 2.91
N ARG A 5 -23.68 -5.17 2.72
CA ARG A 5 -22.19 -5.18 2.77
C ARG A 5 -21.48 -5.33 1.43
N GLU A 6 -21.84 -4.54 0.43
CA GLU A 6 -20.82 -4.11 -0.52
C GLU A 6 -19.84 -3.20 0.25
N HIS A 7 -18.61 -3.66 0.43
CA HIS A 7 -17.55 -2.90 1.09
C HIS A 7 -17.38 -1.57 0.33
N PRO A 8 -17.34 -0.40 1.01
CA PRO A 8 -17.32 0.91 0.35
C PRO A 8 -16.14 1.12 -0.62
N LEU A 9 -15.13 0.25 -0.54
CA LEU A 9 -13.98 0.21 -1.44
C LEU A 9 -14.28 -0.29 -2.86
N TYR A 10 -15.43 -0.93 -3.11
CA TYR A 10 -15.80 -1.43 -4.46
C TYR A 10 -16.15 -0.32 -5.46
N TYR A 11 -16.46 0.89 -4.99
CA TYR A 11 -16.82 2.03 -5.84
C TYR A 11 -15.63 2.96 -6.14
N LEU A 12 -14.48 2.74 -5.51
CA LEU A 12 -13.28 3.55 -5.72
C LEU A 12 -12.55 3.05 -6.95
N ASP A 13 -12.16 3.97 -7.82
CA ASP A 13 -11.18 3.65 -8.87
C ASP A 13 -9.84 3.25 -8.24
N ALA A 14 -8.99 2.60 -9.02
CA ALA A 14 -7.74 2.03 -8.53
C ALA A 14 -6.78 3.06 -7.91
N GLU A 15 -6.78 4.30 -8.42
CA GLU A 15 -5.96 5.39 -7.88
C GLU A 15 -6.50 5.85 -6.51
N THR A 16 -7.81 6.10 -6.43
CA THR A 16 -8.43 6.49 -5.16
C THR A 16 -8.30 5.40 -4.09
N LEU A 17 -8.45 4.13 -4.47
CA LEU A 17 -8.24 2.99 -3.56
C LEU A 17 -6.80 2.93 -3.05
N LEU A 18 -5.82 3.14 -3.93
CA LEU A 18 -4.40 3.12 -3.56
C LEU A 18 -4.06 4.25 -2.58
N VAL A 19 -4.53 5.47 -2.85
CA VAL A 19 -4.32 6.64 -1.99
C VAL A 19 -5.01 6.46 -0.63
N ALA A 20 -6.26 5.99 -0.61
CA ALA A 20 -6.97 5.71 0.63
C ALA A 20 -6.26 4.65 1.47
N THR A 21 -5.75 3.59 0.83
CA THR A 21 -4.95 2.55 1.49
C THR A 21 -3.66 3.13 2.07
N TYR A 22 -2.96 3.98 1.32
CA TYR A 22 -1.73 4.63 1.80
C TYR A 22 -1.96 5.44 3.06
N ILE A 23 -2.98 6.31 3.05
CA ILE A 23 -3.30 7.18 4.19
C ILE A 23 -3.60 6.32 5.42
N TRP A 24 -4.44 5.29 5.27
CA TRP A 24 -4.78 4.41 6.37
C TRP A 24 -3.55 3.69 6.94
N VAL A 25 -2.69 3.10 6.09
CA VAL A 25 -1.46 2.41 6.52
C VAL A 25 -0.50 3.38 7.24
N ASP A 26 -0.31 4.58 6.71
CA ASP A 26 0.59 5.58 7.30
C ASP A 26 0.11 6.02 8.69
N ASP A 27 -1.20 6.22 8.87
CA ASP A 27 -1.79 6.59 10.16
C ASP A 27 -1.72 5.45 11.19
N GLU A 28 -1.96 4.20 10.78
CA GLU A 28 -1.78 3.04 11.66
C GLU A 28 -0.31 2.88 12.11
N LEU A 29 0.66 3.09 11.21
CA LEU A 29 2.08 3.05 11.56
C LEU A 29 2.45 4.15 12.56
N LYS A 30 1.94 5.37 12.40
CA LYS A 30 2.14 6.46 13.38
C LYS A 30 1.50 6.11 14.72
N ALA A 31 0.31 5.53 14.73
CA ALA A 31 -0.38 5.11 15.95
C ALA A 31 0.41 4.02 16.71
N LEU A 32 1.04 3.09 15.98
CA LEU A 32 1.93 2.08 16.57
C LEU A 32 3.19 2.72 17.16
N GLN A 33 3.81 3.66 16.45
CA GLN A 33 4.98 4.40 16.98
C GLN A 33 4.64 5.19 18.25
N ALA A 34 3.44 5.80 18.31
CA ALA A 34 2.96 6.51 19.49
C ALA A 34 2.72 5.59 20.70
N GLN A 35 2.58 4.28 20.48
CA GLN A 35 2.48 3.24 21.51
C GLN A 35 3.84 2.62 21.86
N ASP A 36 4.95 3.29 21.53
CA ASP A 36 6.32 2.82 21.73
C ASP A 36 6.68 1.54 20.95
N PHE A 37 5.88 1.17 19.94
CA PHE A 37 6.21 0.04 19.07
C PHE A 37 7.41 0.41 18.18
N LYS A 38 8.48 -0.38 18.26
CA LYS A 38 9.70 -0.15 17.48
C LYS A 38 9.54 -0.69 16.06
N LEU A 39 9.31 0.21 15.11
CA LEU A 39 9.38 -0.13 13.69
C LEU A 39 10.83 -0.45 13.27
N PRO A 40 11.02 -1.31 12.26
CA PRO A 40 12.34 -1.57 11.70
C PRO A 40 13.05 -0.28 11.28
N PRO A 41 14.35 -0.14 11.57
CA PRO A 41 15.11 1.04 11.16
C PRO A 41 15.22 1.10 9.63
N LYS A 42 15.13 2.31 9.08
CA LYS A 42 15.31 2.53 7.63
C LYS A 42 16.71 2.08 7.22
N GLN A 43 16.80 1.21 6.20
CA GLN A 43 18.09 0.74 5.71
C GLN A 43 18.76 1.81 4.82
N LYS A 44 20.11 1.83 4.79
CA LYS A 44 20.92 2.86 4.10
C LYS A 44 20.58 3.04 2.60
N HIS A 45 20.10 1.98 1.94
CA HIS A 45 19.77 1.98 0.51
C HIS A 45 18.27 1.88 0.23
N GLN A 46 17.45 1.88 1.28
CA GLN A 46 16.00 1.79 1.13
C GLN A 46 15.42 3.16 0.80
N LYS A 47 14.95 3.30 -0.44
CA LYS A 47 14.30 4.53 -0.91
C LYS A 47 12.85 4.60 -0.43
N ALA A 48 12.10 3.50 -0.56
CA ALA A 48 10.71 3.42 -0.16
C ALA A 48 10.52 3.35 1.37
N THR A 49 9.50 4.03 1.88
CA THR A 49 9.06 3.93 3.26
C THR A 49 8.35 2.60 3.52
N LEU A 50 8.24 2.22 4.80
CA LEU A 50 7.49 1.02 5.19
C LEU A 50 6.00 1.15 4.80
N ALA A 51 5.43 2.35 4.92
CA ALA A 51 4.06 2.64 4.52
C ALA A 51 3.83 2.38 3.03
N GLU A 52 4.74 2.86 2.17
CA GLU A 52 4.67 2.63 0.71
C GLU A 52 4.73 1.13 0.40
N LEU A 53 5.64 0.38 1.03
CA LEU A 53 5.77 -1.07 0.79
C LEU A 53 4.53 -1.86 1.24
N LEU A 54 4.00 -1.55 2.42
CA LEU A 54 2.80 -2.22 2.95
C LEU A 54 1.56 -1.88 2.13
N THR A 55 1.40 -0.62 1.73
CA THR A 55 0.31 -0.18 0.85
C THR A 55 0.30 -0.96 -0.44
N LEU A 56 1.46 -1.13 -1.07
CA LEU A 56 1.58 -1.91 -2.30
C LEU A 56 1.24 -3.38 -2.11
N ALA A 57 1.73 -3.99 -1.04
CA ALA A 57 1.41 -5.38 -0.74
C ALA A 57 -0.10 -5.59 -0.57
N ILE A 58 -0.77 -4.69 0.16
CA ILE A 58 -2.23 -4.73 0.37
C ILE A 58 -2.97 -4.50 -0.95
N PHE A 59 -2.59 -3.49 -1.72
CA PHE A 59 -3.23 -3.17 -2.99
C PHE A 59 -3.15 -4.33 -3.99
N LEU A 60 -1.98 -4.95 -4.14
CA LEU A 60 -1.79 -6.11 -5.02
C LEU A 60 -2.58 -7.34 -4.54
N LEU A 61 -2.64 -7.54 -3.22
CA LEU A 61 -3.42 -8.61 -2.60
C LEU A 61 -4.93 -8.43 -2.85
N LEU A 62 -5.44 -7.20 -2.73
CA LEU A 62 -6.85 -6.88 -3.02
C LEU A 62 -7.21 -7.12 -4.49
N GLN A 63 -6.25 -6.96 -5.40
CA GLN A 63 -6.42 -7.28 -6.82
C GLN A 63 -6.29 -8.79 -7.13
N GLY A 64 -6.05 -9.62 -6.11
CA GLY A 64 -5.83 -11.06 -6.27
C GLY A 64 -4.56 -11.40 -7.05
N GLN A 65 -3.61 -10.46 -7.16
CA GLN A 65 -2.37 -10.66 -7.89
C GLN A 65 -1.28 -11.21 -6.99
N ASP A 66 -0.47 -12.12 -7.55
CA ASP A 66 0.80 -12.51 -6.95
C ASP A 66 1.71 -11.27 -6.79
N LEU A 67 2.40 -11.15 -5.66
CA LEU A 67 3.16 -9.95 -5.32
C LEU A 67 4.24 -9.63 -6.37
N ALA A 68 4.96 -10.64 -6.87
CA ALA A 68 6.04 -10.44 -7.83
C ALA A 68 5.50 -10.05 -9.22
N LYS A 69 4.45 -10.74 -9.68
CA LYS A 69 3.80 -10.44 -10.97
C LYS A 69 3.06 -9.10 -10.95
N GLY A 70 2.34 -8.83 -9.85
CA GLY A 70 1.60 -7.60 -9.65
C GLY A 70 2.51 -6.39 -9.50
N TYR A 71 3.64 -6.53 -8.82
CA TYR A 71 4.65 -5.47 -8.75
C TYR A 71 5.19 -5.09 -10.13
N LEU A 72 5.51 -6.08 -10.97
CA LEU A 72 6.03 -5.82 -12.32
C LEU A 72 4.99 -5.13 -13.20
N ALA A 73 3.73 -5.60 -13.16
CA ALA A 73 2.64 -5.04 -13.95
C ALA A 73 2.24 -3.63 -13.48
N ALA A 74 2.26 -3.40 -12.17
CA ALA A 74 1.84 -2.15 -11.57
C ALA A 74 2.98 -1.12 -11.51
N LYS A 75 4.25 -1.49 -11.74
CA LYS A 75 5.43 -0.59 -11.68
C LYS A 75 5.25 0.69 -12.49
N THR A 76 4.71 0.61 -13.70
CA THR A 76 4.47 1.78 -14.57
C THR A 76 3.43 2.72 -13.99
N THR A 77 2.34 2.18 -13.46
CA THR A 77 1.24 2.96 -12.87
C THR A 77 1.61 3.51 -11.50
N LEU A 78 2.28 2.70 -10.67
CA LEU A 78 2.63 2.99 -9.29
C LEU A 78 3.81 3.94 -9.13
N LYS A 79 4.69 4.04 -10.13
CA LYS A 79 5.83 4.98 -10.08
C LYS A 79 5.40 6.44 -9.95
N ALA A 80 4.22 6.79 -10.48
CA ALA A 80 3.65 8.13 -10.32
C ALA A 80 3.25 8.41 -8.86
N TYR A 81 2.73 7.40 -8.16
CA TYR A 81 2.29 7.51 -6.76
C TYR A 81 3.42 7.33 -5.75
N PHE A 82 4.39 6.47 -6.07
CA PHE A 82 5.51 6.13 -5.20
C PHE A 82 6.85 6.21 -5.95
N PRO A 83 7.39 7.43 -6.17
CA PRO A 83 8.63 7.64 -6.91
C PRO A 83 9.85 7.01 -6.21
N SER A 84 9.73 6.74 -4.91
CA SER A 84 10.76 6.14 -4.07
C SER A 84 10.87 4.62 -4.19
N LEU A 85 10.02 3.96 -5.00
CA LEU A 85 10.07 2.50 -5.13
C LEU A 85 11.38 2.01 -5.75
N PRO A 86 11.95 0.91 -5.21
CA PRO A 86 13.17 0.35 -5.74
C PRO A 86 12.96 -0.10 -7.19
N HIS A 87 13.91 0.24 -8.05
CA HIS A 87 14.02 -0.39 -9.35
C HIS A 87 14.55 -1.81 -9.11
N LEU A 88 13.63 -2.78 -8.99
CA LEU A 88 13.97 -4.18 -9.26
C LEU A 88 14.42 -4.30 -10.71
#